data_AF-A0A925FRR6-F1
#
_entry.id   AF-A0A925FRR6-F1
#
_cell.length_a   1.000
_cell.length_b   1.000
_cell.length_c   1.000
_cell.angle_alpha   90.00
_cell.angle_beta   90.00
_cell.angle_gamma   90.00
#
_symmetry.space_group_name_H-M   'P 1'
#
loop_
_entity.id
_entity.type
_entity.pdbx_description
1 polymer ?
#
loop_
_entity_poly.entity_id
_entity_poly.type
_entity_poly.pdbx_seq_one_letter_code
_entity_poly.pdbx_strand_id
1 'polypeptide(L)' 'TLDFTPRPKIRLGEVERLIKRHRIIVPPPSRQTLVRMCEDGTFETAGNGPSSIGWLVFEDSFQKWAKEMDGA' A
#
# COMPACT_ATOMS: atom_id res chain seq x y z
N THR A 1 -8.18 2.15 -26.65
CA THR A 1 -9.41 2.50 -25.94
C THR A 1 -9.03 2.94 -24.54
N LEU A 2 -9.47 4.10 -24.06
CA LEU A 2 -9.21 4.50 -22.66
C LEU A 2 -9.98 3.54 -21.73
N ASP A 3 -9.27 2.89 -20.81
CA ASP A 3 -9.87 2.12 -19.73
C ASP A 3 -10.13 3.05 -18.54
N PHE A 4 -11.41 3.25 -18.21
CA PHE A 4 -11.86 4.10 -17.10
C PHE A 4 -12.15 3.29 -15.84
N THR A 5 -11.82 2.00 -15.80
CA THR A 5 -12.06 1.16 -14.64
C THR A 5 -11.32 1.74 -13.43
N PRO A 6 -12.03 2.23 -12.40
CA PRO A 6 -11.38 2.88 -11.28
C PRO A 6 -10.61 1.84 -10.47
N ARG A 7 -9.29 2.06 -10.33
CA ARG A 7 -8.45 1.25 -9.43
C ARG A 7 -8.78 1.60 -7.97
N PRO A 8 -9.21 0.64 -7.15
CA PRO A 8 -9.49 0.87 -5.73
C PRO A 8 -8.25 1.38 -4.99
N LYS A 9 -8.48 2.24 -3.99
CA LYS A 9 -7.43 2.88 -3.20
C LYS A 9 -7.74 2.73 -1.72
N ILE A 10 -6.73 2.39 -0.94
CA ILE A 10 -6.82 2.29 0.51
C ILE A 10 -5.87 3.28 1.18
N ARG A 11 -6.27 3.80 2.34
CA ARG A 11 -5.39 4.67 3.13
C ARG A 11 -4.20 3.89 3.64
N LEU A 12 -3.04 4.51 3.78
CA LEU A 12 -1.87 3.86 4.36
C LEU A 12 -2.13 3.31 5.79
N GLY A 13 -3.05 3.93 6.54
CA GLY A 13 -3.48 3.40 7.84
C GLY A 13 -4.19 2.05 7.73
N GLU A 14 -4.92 1.82 6.64
CA GLU A 14 -5.57 0.55 6.35
C GLU A 14 -4.56 -0.51 5.91
N VAL A 15 -3.57 -0.14 5.10
CA VAL A 15 -2.42 -1.00 4.76
C VAL A 15 -1.74 -1.49 6.03
N GLU A 16 -1.41 -0.58 6.95
CA GLU A 16 -0.80 -0.92 8.24
C GLU A 16 -1.68 -1.86 9.07
N ARG A 17 -2.99 -1.60 9.11
CA ARG A 17 -3.97 -2.43 9.83
C ARG A 17 -4.03 -3.85 9.23
N LEU A 18 -3.98 -3.98 7.91
CA LEU A 18 -4.04 -5.27 7.21
C LEU A 18 -2.76 -6.08 7.45
N ILE A 19 -1.59 -5.46 7.34
CA ILE A 19 -0.30 -6.11 7.64
C ILE A 19 -0.31 -6.70 9.06
N LYS A 20 -0.74 -5.92 10.04
CA LYS A 20 -0.80 -6.37 11.45
C LYS A 20 -1.86 -7.46 11.65
N ARG A 21 -3.06 -7.30 11.09
CA ARG A 21 -4.17 -8.24 11.26
C ARG A 21 -3.83 -9.62 10.66
N HIS A 22 -3.24 -9.64 9.47
CA HIS A 22 -2.95 -10.87 8.74
C HIS A 22 -1.53 -11.40 8.97
N ARG A 23 -0.71 -10.67 9.75
CA ARG A 23 0.69 -11.02 10.03
C ARG A 23 1.51 -11.30 8.76
N ILE A 24 1.28 -10.51 7.71
CA ILE A 24 1.94 -10.64 6.39
C ILE A 24 3.46 -10.67 6.56
N ILE A 25 4.00 -9.81 7.44
CA ILE A 25 5.41 -9.86 7.86
C ILE A 25 5.50 -9.57 9.36
N VAL A 26 6.39 -10.28 10.06
CA VAL A 26 6.62 -10.14 11.49
C VAL A 26 8.12 -9.94 11.76
N PRO A 27 8.54 -8.84 12.42
CA PRO A 27 7.70 -7.76 12.94
C PRO A 27 7.06 -6.91 11.81
N PRO A 28 5.88 -6.30 12.04
CA PRO A 28 5.25 -5.44 11.05
C PRO A 28 6.11 -4.17 10.84
N PRO A 29 6.17 -3.62 9.62
CA PRO A 29 6.92 -2.40 9.36
C PRO A 29 6.36 -1.22 10.16
N SER A 30 7.23 -0.31 10.56
CA SER A 30 6.81 0.92 11.24
C SER A 30 6.01 1.82 10.30
N ARG A 31 5.22 2.75 10.86
CA ARG A 31 4.52 3.78 10.07
C ARG A 31 5.48 4.56 9.15
N GLN A 32 6.68 4.88 9.63
CA GLN A 32 7.68 5.60 8.86
C GLN A 32 8.24 4.75 7.72
N THR A 33 8.41 3.45 7.93
CA THR A 33 8.80 2.50 6.88
C THR A 33 7.73 2.42 5.80
N LEU A 34 6.45 2.33 6.17
CA LEU A 34 5.34 2.31 5.21
C LEU A 34 5.23 3.62 4.41
N VAL A 35 5.57 4.76 5.01
CA VAL A 35 5.66 6.05 4.30
C VAL A 35 6.80 6.01 3.27
N ARG A 36 7.99 5.53 3.65
CA ARG A 36 9.12 5.39 2.71
C ARG A 36 8.79 4.48 1.54
N MET A 37 8.07 3.38 1.80
CA MET A 37 7.60 2.49 0.75
C MET A 37 6.63 3.16 -0.24
N CYS A 38 5.93 4.21 0.18
CA CYS A 38 5.14 5.04 -0.75
C CYS A 38 6.03 6.01 -1.53
N GLU A 39 7.05 6.59 -0.88
CA GLU A 39 7.98 7.56 -1.47
C GLU A 39 8.94 6.92 -2.49
N ASP A 40 9.37 5.69 -2.25
CA ASP A 40 10.31 4.95 -3.11
C ASP A 40 9.63 4.16 -4.24
N GLY A 41 8.29 4.12 -4.26
CA GLY A 41 7.50 3.45 -5.28
C GLY A 41 7.24 1.96 -5.04
N THR A 42 7.61 1.40 -3.89
CA THR A 42 7.23 0.02 -3.50
C THR A 42 5.72 -0.14 -3.47
N PHE A 43 5.02 0.83 -2.87
CA PHE A 43 3.57 0.97 -2.99
C PHE A 43 3.25 2.03 -4.04
N GLU A 44 2.49 1.62 -5.05
CA GLU A 44 1.94 2.55 -6.02
C GLU A 44 0.83 3.38 -5.36
N THR A 45 0.88 4.69 -5.54
CA THR A 45 -0.02 5.62 -4.85
C THR A 45 -0.78 6.51 -5.83
N ALA A 46 -1.94 7.00 -5.37
CA ALA A 46 -2.74 7.94 -6.13
C ALA A 46 -2.17 9.36 -5.97
N GLY A 47 -1.49 9.83 -7.02
CA GLY A 47 -0.84 11.15 -7.06
C GLY A 47 0.66 11.06 -6.78
N ASN A 48 1.33 12.22 -6.68
CA ASN A 48 2.78 12.29 -6.50
C ASN A 48 3.20 12.44 -5.02
N GLY A 49 2.28 12.26 -4.07
CA GLY A 49 2.53 12.53 -2.66
C GLY A 49 1.30 12.31 -1.77
N PRO A 50 1.43 12.55 -0.45
CA PRO A 50 0.33 12.39 0.48
C PRO A 50 -0.76 13.44 0.23
N SER A 51 -2.01 13.02 0.34
CA SER A 51 -3.17 13.92 0.35
C SER A 51 -3.43 14.48 1.76
N SER A 52 -4.47 15.31 1.92
CA SER A 52 -4.93 15.79 3.23
C SER A 52 -5.30 14.65 4.20
N ILE A 53 -5.65 13.47 3.68
CA ILE A 53 -5.96 12.26 4.47
C ILE A 53 -4.78 11.27 4.51
N GLY A 54 -3.60 11.69 4.06
CA GLY A 54 -2.38 10.90 3.96
C GLY A 54 -2.23 10.18 2.62
N TRP A 55 -1.35 9.19 2.60
CA TRP A 55 -1.07 8.36 1.43
C TRP A 55 -2.26 7.46 1.07
N LEU A 56 -2.58 7.41 -0.23
CA LEU A 56 -3.57 6.54 -0.83
C LEU A 56 -2.86 5.53 -1.71
N VAL A 57 -2.81 4.27 -1.26
CA VAL A 57 -2.14 3.16 -1.94
C VAL A 57 -3.16 2.44 -2.81
N PHE A 58 -2.79 2.09 -4.04
CA PHE A 58 -3.64 1.26 -4.88
C PHE A 58 -3.71 -0.17 -4.33
N GLU A 59 -4.92 -0.72 -4.25
CA GLU A 59 -5.16 -2.00 -3.59
C GLU A 59 -4.43 -3.15 -4.29
N ASP A 60 -4.40 -3.14 -5.62
CA ASP A 60 -3.69 -4.13 -6.44
C ASP A 60 -2.16 -4.11 -6.20
N SER A 61 -1.57 -2.93 -6.04
CA SER A 61 -0.15 -2.77 -5.70
C SER A 61 0.15 -3.35 -4.32
N PHE A 62 -0.69 -3.08 -3.32
CA PHE A 62 -0.55 -3.67 -1.99
C PHE A 62 -0.72 -5.19 -2.01
N GLN A 63 -1.73 -5.71 -2.72
CA GLN A 63 -1.95 -7.15 -2.86
C GLN A 63 -0.77 -7.85 -3.53
N LYS A 64 -0.19 -7.23 -4.57
CA LYS A 64 1.02 -7.76 -5.23
C LYS A 64 2.18 -7.86 -4.24
N TRP A 65 2.47 -6.77 -3.53
CA TRP A 65 3.52 -6.75 -2.52
C TRP A 65 3.30 -7.81 -1.42
N ALA A 66 2.06 -7.96 -0.95
CA ALA A 66 1.74 -8.94 0.08
C ALA A 66 1.98 -10.39 -0.39
N LYS A 67 1.62 -10.72 -1.64
CA LYS A 67 1.88 -12.04 -2.23
C LYS A 67 3.38 -12.34 -2.36
N GLU A 68 4.17 -11.35 -2.76
CA GLU A 68 5.63 -11.47 -2.85
C GLU A 68 6.27 -11.77 -1.48
N MET A 69 5.71 -11.24 -0.39
CA MET A 69 6.16 -11.55 0.98
C MET A 69 5.80 -12.98 1.42
N ASP A 70 4.67 -13.51 0.95
CA ASP A 70 4.25 -14.89 1.21
C ASP A 70 5.00 -15.92 0.32
N GLY A 71 5.81 -15.46 -0.63
CA GLY A 71 6.55 -16.32 -1.57
C GLY A 71 5.69 -16.93 -2.68
N ALA A 72 4.55 -16.32 -2.99
CA ALA A 72 3.57 -16.79 -3.98
C ALA A 72 3.58 -16.01 -5.30
#